data_AF-A0A537GQ86-F1
#
_entry.id   AF-A0A537GQ86-F1
#
_cell.length_a   1.000
_cell.length_b   1.000
_cell.length_c   1.000
_cell.angle_alpha   90.00
_cell.angle_beta   90.00
_cell.angle_gamma   90.00
#
_symmetry.space_group_name_H-M   'P 1'
#
loop_
_entity.id
_entity.type
_entity.pdbx_description
1 polymer ?
#
loop_
_entity_poly.entity_id
_entity_poly.type
_entity_poly.pdbx_seq_one_letter_code
_entity_poly.pdbx_strand_id
1 'polypeptide(L)'
;MRGFFVESYRVLKAGGTTIHSFLSPKPRNGRQRRLIEADSDPRWTKTPPTEWFSPPPRLVLEYLRLAGFKRPMRARLRSGLVIRSTAARELLKDWDIRQFYWQAHRGVLEKEGLEIPDWLVISACKISG
;
A
#
# COMPACT_ATOMS: atom_id res chain seq x y z
N MET A 1 9.93 -7.20 -7.77
CA MET A 1 10.35 -6.86 -6.38
C MET A 1 11.48 -7.72 -5.79
N ARG A 2 11.58 -9.02 -6.05
CA ARG A 2 12.72 -9.83 -5.54
C ARG A 2 14.11 -9.24 -5.87
N GLY A 3 14.33 -8.84 -7.13
CA GLY A 3 15.59 -8.23 -7.57
C GLY A 3 15.94 -6.93 -6.82
N PHE A 4 14.93 -6.13 -6.47
CA PHE A 4 15.12 -4.91 -5.67
C PHE A 4 15.73 -5.22 -4.29
N PHE A 5 15.27 -6.27 -3.59
CA PHE A 5 15.82 -6.63 -2.28
C PHE A 5 17.21 -7.26 -2.39
N VAL A 6 17.49 -8.05 -3.43
CA VAL A 6 18.84 -8.56 -3.70
C VAL A 6 19.82 -7.41 -3.91
N GLU A 7 19.43 -6.44 -4.74
CA GLU A 7 20.28 -5.28 -5.03
C GLU A 7 20.43 -4.38 -3.80
N SER A 8 19.36 -4.17 -3.04
CA SER A 8 19.40 -3.46 -1.76
C SER A 8 20.38 -4.12 -0.78
N TYR A 9 20.40 -5.45 -0.68
CA TYR A 9 21.35 -6.17 0.17
C TYR A 9 22.80 -5.98 -0.29
N ARG A 10 23.04 -5.97 -1.61
CA ARG A 10 24.35 -5.78 -2.21
C ARG A 10 24.96 -4.43 -1.83
N VAL A 11 24.18 -3.35 -1.95
CA VAL A 11 24.67 -1.97 -1.73
C VAL A 11 24.70 -1.56 -0.26
N LEU A 12 23.89 -2.17 0.60
CA LEU A 12 23.81 -1.81 2.01
C LEU A 12 25.09 -2.25 2.77
N LYS A 13 25.60 -1.38 3.65
CA LYS A 13 26.72 -1.73 4.54
C LYS A 13 26.27 -2.73 5.63
N ALA A 14 27.23 -3.46 6.19
CA ALA A 14 26.98 -4.27 7.38
C ALA A 14 26.44 -3.41 8.52
N GLY A 15 25.46 -3.93 9.26
CA GLY A 15 24.69 -3.20 10.27
C GLY A 15 23.57 -2.34 9.70
N GLY A 16 23.46 -2.17 8.38
CA GLY A 16 22.43 -1.35 7.77
C GLY A 16 21.04 -2.00 7.80
N THR A 17 20.01 -1.16 7.68
CA THR A 17 18.59 -1.56 7.63
C THR A 17 17.98 -1.18 6.30
N THR A 18 17.24 -2.11 5.69
CA THR A 18 16.32 -1.79 4.59
C THR A 18 14.91 -1.60 5.15
N ILE A 19 14.17 -0.64 4.61
CA ILE A 19 12.78 -0.37 4.98
C ILE A 19 11.98 -0.31 3.69
N HIS A 20 10.90 -1.07 3.62
CA HIS A 20 9.95 -1.07 2.52
C HIS A 20 8.55 -0.87 3.08
N SER A 21 7.81 0.06 2.49
CA SER A 21 6.46 0.43 2.91
C SER A 21 5.49 0.47 1.74
N PHE A 22 4.28 0.00 1.98
CA PHE A 22 3.19 -0.04 1.00
C PHE A 22 1.85 0.04 1.74
N LEU A 23 0.76 0.34 1.03
CA LEU A 23 -0.56 0.42 1.63
C LEU A 23 -1.10 -0.98 1.92
N SER A 24 -1.82 -1.12 3.03
CA SER A 24 -2.43 -2.38 3.44
C SER A 24 -3.59 -2.74 2.52
N PRO A 25 -3.58 -3.91 1.84
CA PRO A 25 -4.76 -4.40 1.10
C PRO A 25 -5.92 -4.79 2.02
N LYS A 26 -5.68 -4.88 3.33
CA LYS A 26 -6.69 -5.26 4.32
C LYS A 26 -7.29 -4.00 4.94
N PRO A 27 -8.55 -3.66 4.62
CA PRO A 27 -9.20 -2.48 5.19
C PRO A 27 -9.51 -2.68 6.66
N ARG A 28 -9.40 -1.61 7.44
CA ARG A 28 -9.83 -1.55 8.86
C ARG A 28 -11.29 -1.10 9.01
N ASN A 29 -11.84 -0.41 8.01
CA ASN A 29 -13.22 0.09 8.02
C ASN A 29 -13.78 0.23 6.59
N GLY A 30 -15.06 0.61 6.49
CA GLY A 30 -15.75 0.75 5.20
C GLY A 30 -15.17 1.82 4.28
N ARG A 31 -14.57 2.89 4.83
CA ARG A 31 -13.96 3.97 4.04
C ARG A 31 -12.70 3.49 3.33
N GLN A 32 -11.82 2.78 4.05
CA GLN A 32 -10.63 2.16 3.47
C GLN A 32 -11.01 1.08 2.45
N ARG A 33 -12.04 0.27 2.76
CA ARG A 33 -12.53 -0.77 1.85
C ARG A 33 -12.92 -0.19 0.48
N ARG A 34 -13.68 0.90 0.48
CA ARG A 34 -14.12 1.56 -0.76
C ARG A 34 -12.95 2.03 -1.62
N LEU A 35 -11.93 2.65 -1.03
CA LEU A 35 -10.76 3.10 -1.80
C LEU A 35 -9.99 1.91 -2.40
N ILE A 36 -9.79 0.85 -1.61
CA ILE A 36 -9.13 -0.38 -2.09
C ILE A 36 -9.93 -1.01 -3.24
N GLU A 37 -11.25 -1.11 -3.12
CA GLU A 37 -12.13 -1.67 -4.16
C GLU A 37 -12.13 -0.80 -5.43
N ALA A 38 -12.15 0.52 -5.28
CA ALA A 38 -12.12 1.45 -6.40
C ALA A 38 -10.79 1.35 -7.18
N ASP A 39 -9.68 1.14 -6.48
CA ASP A 39 -8.36 0.97 -7.07
C ASP A 39 -8.12 -0.45 -7.61
N SER A 40 -8.66 -1.49 -6.97
CA SER A 40 -8.33 -2.89 -7.32
C SER A 40 -9.21 -3.48 -8.43
N ASP A 41 -10.36 -2.86 -8.72
CA ASP A 41 -11.33 -3.38 -9.68
C ASP A 41 -11.14 -2.75 -11.07
N PRO A 42 -10.91 -3.54 -12.14
CA PRO A 42 -10.70 -3.02 -13.49
C PRO A 42 -11.92 -2.30 -14.09
N ARG A 43 -13.11 -2.45 -13.49
CA ARG A 43 -14.29 -1.65 -13.85
C ARG A 43 -14.12 -0.19 -13.46
N TRP A 44 -13.37 0.07 -12.39
CA TRP A 44 -13.26 1.39 -11.75
C TRP A 44 -11.92 2.07 -12.03
N THR A 45 -10.86 1.36 -12.37
CA THR A 45 -9.56 1.94 -12.75
C THR A 45 -9.09 1.45 -14.13
N LYS A 46 -8.11 2.11 -14.76
CA LYS A 46 -7.54 1.66 -16.05
C LYS A 46 -6.56 0.49 -15.90
N THR A 47 -5.87 0.42 -14.77
CA THR A 47 -5.04 -0.70 -14.32
C THR A 47 -4.86 -0.49 -12.82
N PRO A 48 -5.18 -1.43 -11.92
CA PRO A 48 -4.78 -1.25 -10.54
C PRO A 48 -3.26 -1.05 -10.54
N PRO A 49 -2.73 0.06 -10.01
CA PRO A 49 -1.30 0.23 -9.87
C PRO A 49 -0.84 -0.98 -9.09
N THR A 50 -0.03 -1.83 -9.73
CA THR A 50 0.36 -3.14 -9.19
C THR A 50 1.21 -2.99 -7.92
N GLU A 51 1.37 -1.76 -7.40
CA GLU A 51 2.31 -1.35 -6.37
C GLU A 51 1.65 -0.78 -5.11
N TRP A 52 0.43 -0.19 -5.18
CA TRP A 52 -0.15 0.44 -3.97
C TRP A 52 -0.35 -0.57 -2.84
N PHE A 53 -0.84 -1.76 -3.18
CA PHE A 53 -1.24 -2.81 -2.23
C PHE A 53 -0.37 -4.07 -2.30
N SER A 54 0.79 -3.98 -2.96
CA SER A 54 1.58 -5.13 -3.39
C SER A 54 3.06 -4.93 -3.10
N PRO A 55 3.79 -6.00 -2.76
CA PRO A 55 3.35 -7.39 -2.70
C PRO A 55 2.69 -7.68 -1.35
N PRO A 56 2.05 -8.86 -1.21
CA PRO A 56 1.61 -9.32 0.09
C PRO A 56 2.77 -9.31 1.10
N PRO A 57 2.54 -8.90 2.36
CA PRO A 57 3.60 -8.82 3.38
C PRO A 57 4.43 -10.09 3.55
N ARG A 58 3.79 -11.27 3.40
CA ARG A 58 4.48 -12.57 3.47
C ARG A 58 5.55 -12.69 2.39
N LEU A 59 5.24 -12.23 1.18
CA LEU A 59 6.13 -12.31 0.04
C LEU A 59 7.31 -11.34 0.16
N VAL A 60 7.07 -10.13 0.70
CA VAL A 60 8.15 -9.18 1.05
C VAL A 60 9.12 -9.81 2.06
N LEU A 61 8.59 -10.41 3.13
CA LEU A 61 9.40 -11.08 4.15
C LEU A 61 10.23 -12.24 3.58
N GLU A 62 9.62 -13.02 2.68
CA GLU A 62 10.31 -14.10 1.98
C GLU A 62 11.44 -13.56 1.10
N TYR A 63 11.19 -12.50 0.31
CA TYR A 63 12.21 -11.89 -0.53
C TYR A 63 13.38 -11.31 0.28
N LEU A 64 13.09 -10.66 1.41
CA LEU A 64 14.12 -10.18 2.34
C LEU A 64 14.98 -11.34 2.86
N ARG A 65 14.34 -12.44 3.28
CA ARG A 65 15.05 -13.63 3.75
C ARG A 65 15.93 -14.24 2.66
N LEU A 66 15.41 -14.38 1.45
CA LEU A 66 16.12 -14.93 0.29
C LEU A 66 17.30 -14.04 -0.14
N ALA A 67 17.19 -12.72 0.03
CA ALA A 67 18.27 -11.77 -0.23
C ALA A 67 19.39 -11.78 0.83
N GLY A 68 19.17 -12.44 1.98
CA GLY A 68 20.15 -12.56 3.06
C GLY A 68 19.93 -11.63 4.25
N PHE A 69 18.89 -10.79 4.23
CA PHE A 69 18.52 -9.97 5.39
C PHE A 69 18.07 -10.82 6.58
N LYS A 70 18.25 -10.29 7.79
CA LYS A 70 17.92 -10.93 9.06
C LYS A 70 17.02 -10.03 9.91
N ARG A 71 16.44 -10.61 10.96
CA ARG A 71 15.58 -9.92 11.95
C ARG A 71 14.49 -9.06 11.30
N PRO A 72 13.64 -9.65 10.45
CA PRO A 72 12.58 -8.88 9.83
C PRO A 72 11.60 -8.37 10.89
N MET A 73 11.23 -7.10 10.79
CA MET A 73 10.19 -6.47 11.59
C MET A 73 9.05 -6.04 10.69
N ARG A 74 7.83 -6.11 11.21
CA ARG A 74 6.63 -5.63 10.53
C ARG A 74 5.84 -4.74 11.48
N ALA A 75 5.61 -3.51 11.06
CA ALA A 75 4.73 -2.57 11.71
C ALA A 75 3.55 -2.23 10.81
N ARG A 76 2.42 -1.86 11.43
CA ARG A 76 1.28 -1.23 10.76
C ARG A 76 1.14 0.18 11.31
N LEU A 77 1.28 1.17 10.44
CA LEU A 77 1.04 2.57 10.77
C LEU A 77 -0.38 2.94 10.33
N ARG A 78 -1.21 3.37 11.28
CA ARG A 78 -2.57 3.80 10.97
C ARG A 78 -2.51 5.10 10.20
N SER A 79 -3.22 5.16 9.08
CA SER A 79 -3.32 6.40 8.32
C SER A 79 -4.23 7.40 9.03
N GLY A 80 -5.49 7.01 9.26
CA GLY A 80 -6.48 7.88 9.91
C GLY A 80 -6.90 9.09 9.07
N LEU A 81 -6.34 9.28 7.88
CA LEU A 81 -6.65 10.39 6.98
C LEU A 81 -7.98 10.13 6.26
N VAL A 82 -9.04 10.76 6.75
CA VAL A 82 -10.39 10.71 6.17
C VAL A 82 -10.60 11.90 5.24
N ILE A 83 -10.98 11.63 4.00
CA ILE A 83 -11.19 12.60 2.93
C ILE A 83 -12.67 12.55 2.53
N ARG A 84 -13.34 13.71 2.46
CA ARG A 84 -14.79 13.81 2.29
C ARG A 84 -15.19 14.75 1.15
N SER A 85 -16.43 14.62 0.69
CA SER A 85 -17.06 15.53 -0.28
C SER A 85 -16.22 15.72 -1.55
N THR A 86 -16.05 16.96 -2.03
CA THR A 86 -15.28 17.30 -3.23
C THR A 86 -13.82 16.83 -3.17
N ALA A 87 -13.19 16.84 -2.00
CA ALA A 87 -11.83 16.33 -1.85
C ALA A 87 -11.74 14.82 -2.08
N ALA A 88 -12.80 14.06 -1.77
CA ALA A 88 -12.85 12.63 -2.08
C ALA A 88 -12.93 12.38 -3.59
N ARG A 89 -13.58 13.28 -4.33
CA ARG A 89 -13.61 13.23 -5.80
C ARG A 89 -12.24 13.49 -6.41
N GLU A 90 -11.52 14.50 -5.93
CA GLU A 90 -10.15 14.78 -6.40
C GLU A 90 -9.20 13.64 -6.04
N LEU A 91 -9.29 13.08 -4.83
CA LEU A 91 -8.51 11.91 -4.46
C LEU A 91 -8.72 10.74 -5.43
N LEU A 92 -9.97 10.42 -5.78
CA LEU A 92 -10.25 9.34 -6.72
C LEU A 92 -9.60 9.60 -8.08
N LYS A 93 -9.59 10.85 -8.54
CA LYS A 93 -8.94 11.24 -9.79
C LYS A 93 -7.41 11.08 -9.70
N ASP A 94 -6.80 11.48 -8.59
CA ASP A 94 -5.35 11.33 -8.36
C ASP A 94 -4.91 9.85 -8.31
N TRP A 95 -5.85 8.97 -7.96
CA TRP A 95 -5.66 7.52 -7.98
C TRP A 95 -6.03 6.86 -9.32
N ASP A 96 -6.22 7.66 -10.38
CA ASP A 96 -6.65 7.21 -11.71
C ASP A 96 -7.96 6.40 -11.73
N ILE A 97 -8.81 6.61 -10.72
CA ILE A 97 -10.12 5.99 -10.64
C ILE A 97 -11.08 6.74 -11.58
N ARG A 98 -11.74 5.98 -12.44
CA ARG A 98 -12.69 6.46 -13.45
C ARG A 98 -13.81 7.25 -12.79
N GLN A 99 -14.20 8.36 -13.41
CA GLN A 99 -15.28 9.23 -12.95
C GLN A 99 -16.62 8.50 -12.73
N PHE A 100 -16.88 7.42 -13.47
CA PHE A 100 -18.09 6.61 -13.31
C PHE A 100 -18.20 5.97 -11.91
N TYR A 101 -17.09 5.64 -11.24
CA TYR A 101 -17.12 5.16 -9.86
C TYR A 101 -17.71 6.21 -8.91
N TRP A 102 -17.30 7.48 -9.06
CA TRP A 102 -17.86 8.59 -8.29
C TRP A 102 -19.36 8.73 -8.53
N GLN A 103 -19.79 8.68 -9.79
CA GLN A 103 -21.20 8.80 -10.15
C GLN A 103 -22.05 7.67 -9.53
N ALA A 104 -21.57 6.43 -9.58
CA ALA A 104 -22.27 5.27 -9.04
C ALA A 104 -22.36 5.25 -7.50
N HIS A 105 -21.39 5.85 -6.80
CA HIS A 105 -21.27 5.76 -5.34
C HIS A 105 -21.41 7.12 -4.62
N ARG A 106 -21.83 8.16 -5.34
CA ARG A 106 -21.84 9.56 -4.89
C ARG A 106 -22.42 9.76 -3.50
N GLY A 107 -23.63 9.24 -3.24
CA GLY A 107 -24.31 9.44 -1.96
C GLY A 107 -23.53 8.91 -0.76
N VAL A 108 -22.89 7.75 -0.91
CA VAL A 108 -22.06 7.15 0.15
C VAL A 108 -20.73 7.91 0.28
N LEU A 109 -20.11 8.32 -0.83
CA LEU A 109 -18.86 9.07 -0.82
C LEU A 109 -19.01 10.47 -0.23
N GLU A 110 -20.13 11.16 -0.49
CA GLU A 110 -20.43 12.46 0.10
C GLU A 110 -20.73 12.35 1.60
N LYS A 111 -21.50 11.33 2.01
CA LYS A 111 -21.87 11.12 3.42
C LYS A 111 -20.71 10.61 4.27
N GLU A 112 -20.02 9.58 3.79
CA GLU A 112 -19.05 8.83 4.59
C GLU A 112 -17.61 9.17 4.22
N GLY A 113 -17.33 9.51 2.97
CA GLY A 113 -15.98 9.74 2.48
C GLY A 113 -15.15 8.48 2.30
N LEU A 114 -13.87 8.71 2.03
CA LEU A 114 -12.80 7.73 1.84
C LEU A 114 -11.77 7.88 2.95
N GLU A 115 -11.00 6.84 3.20
CA GLU A 115 -9.87 6.88 4.12
C GLU A 115 -8.70 6.20 3.44
N ILE A 116 -7.53 6.85 3.47
CA ILE A 116 -6.30 6.24 2.95
C ILE A 116 -6.01 4.96 3.77
N PRO A 117 -5.75 3.81 3.13
CA PRO A 117 -5.45 2.58 3.87
C PRO A 117 -4.24 2.72 4.80
N ASP A 118 -4.22 1.91 5.85
CA ASP A 118 -3.09 1.89 6.79
C ASP A 118 -1.80 1.47 6.05
N TRP A 119 -0.66 2.04 6.42
CA TRP A 119 0.64 1.65 5.86
C TRP A 119 1.15 0.37 6.54
N LEU A 120 1.70 -0.54 5.75
CA LEU A 120 2.52 -1.63 6.23
C LEU A 120 3.98 -1.26 6.03
N VAL A 121 4.76 -1.31 7.09
CA VAL A 121 6.19 -1.02 7.09
C VAL A 121 6.91 -2.30 7.45
N ILE A 122 7.76 -2.77 6.56
CA ILE A 122 8.59 -3.95 6.77
C ILE A 122 10.04 -3.51 6.71
N SER A 123 10.81 -3.89 7.73
CA SER A 123 12.24 -3.63 7.79
C SER A 123 13.01 -4.90 8.06
N ALA A 124 14.28 -4.94 7.66
CA ALA A 124 15.20 -6.02 8.01
C ALA A 124 16.65 -5.52 7.98
N CYS A 125 17.53 -6.18 8.72
CA CYS A 125 18.92 -5.76 8.88
C CYS A 125 19.87 -6.64 8.05
N LYS A 126 20.91 -6.02 7.50
CA LYS A 126 22.09 -6.73 7.02
C LYS A 126 23.04 -6.90 8.21
N ILE A 127 23.12 -8.13 8.72
CA ILE A 127 24.05 -8.45 9.81
C ILE A 127 25.37 -8.92 9.16
N SER A 128 26.50 -8.44 9.66
CA SER A 128 27.82 -8.99 9.33
C SER A 128 27.85 -10.47 9.67
N GLY A 129 28.24 -11.30 8.70
CA GLY A 129 28.63 -12.68 8.98
C GLY A 129 29.88 -12.75 9.85
#